data_AF-E6LRH8-F1
#
_entry.id   AF-E6LRH8-F1
#
_cell.length_a   1.000
_cell.length_b   1.000
_cell.length_c   1.000
_cell.angle_alpha   90.00
_cell.angle_beta   90.00
_cell.angle_gamma   90.00
#
_symmetry.space_group_name_H-M   'P 1'
#
loop_
_entity.id
_entity.type
_entity.pdbx_description
1 polymer ?
#
loop_
_entity_poly.entity_id
_entity_poly.type
_entity_poly.pdbx_seq_one_letter_code
_entity_poly.pdbx_strand_id
1 'polypeptide(L)'
;MKNNIKFISLFFALCILITGCMDSVFTQKINTDNIKSTVNEFYKKFSTDYLNEEITVVNKDIIGRDGEVVKYIDTNNKVSRCTVIIYGEDEKSTSDYYFIEGYIYVTILKEYYTYPIYYSYNRPVDIMYRTFDEAVIYDGKIYKLVNGEFIKKNIDDVKMPYTSLHEINKAIGE
;
A
#
# COMPACT_ATOMS: atom_id res chain seq x y z
N MET A 1 6.21 -55.76 28.43
CA MET A 1 6.13 -54.59 27.52
C MET A 1 4.68 -54.31 27.11
N LYS A 2 3.86 -53.86 28.05
CA LYS A 2 2.47 -53.44 27.83
C LYS A 2 2.25 -52.32 28.85
N ASN A 3 2.26 -51.06 28.40
CA ASN A 3 1.59 -49.90 29.03
C ASN A 3 2.07 -48.53 28.54
N ASN A 4 3.10 -48.42 27.70
CA ASN A 4 3.63 -47.09 27.32
C ASN A 4 2.91 -46.40 26.13
N ILE A 5 2.01 -47.09 25.42
CA ILE A 5 1.34 -46.52 24.23
C ILE A 5 0.20 -45.55 24.64
N LYS A 6 -0.47 -45.78 25.78
CA LYS A 6 -1.58 -44.92 26.22
C LYS A 6 -1.09 -43.53 26.67
N PHE A 7 0.09 -43.46 27.30
CA PHE A 7 0.65 -42.20 27.81
C PHE A 7 1.12 -41.26 26.69
N ILE A 8 1.68 -41.81 25.61
CA ILE A 8 2.17 -41.02 24.46
C ILE A 8 0.98 -40.42 23.68
N SER A 9 -0.13 -41.17 23.52
CA SER A 9 -1.30 -40.63 22.81
C SER A 9 -2.01 -39.52 23.58
N LEU A 10 -1.98 -39.57 24.92
CA LEU A 10 -2.58 -38.54 25.77
C LEU A 10 -1.73 -37.24 25.78
N PHE A 11 -0.40 -37.37 25.67
CA PHE A 11 0.50 -36.22 25.56
C PHE A 11 0.35 -35.50 24.22
N PHE A 12 0.19 -36.24 23.11
CA PHE A 12 -0.07 -35.64 21.79
C PHE A 12 -1.44 -34.96 21.70
N ALA A 13 -2.47 -35.50 22.35
CA ALA A 13 -3.78 -34.86 22.41
C ALA A 13 -3.76 -33.55 23.23
N LEU A 14 -2.90 -33.44 24.24
CA LEU A 14 -2.71 -32.21 25.01
C LEU A 14 -1.93 -31.15 24.21
N CYS A 15 -0.97 -31.56 23.38
CA CYS A 15 -0.22 -30.63 22.52
C CYS A 15 -1.09 -29.97 21.44
N ILE A 16 -2.12 -30.66 20.93
CA ILE A 16 -3.05 -30.12 19.93
C ILE A 16 -4.02 -29.09 20.55
N LEU A 17 -4.20 -29.10 21.88
CA LEU A 17 -5.01 -28.11 22.61
C LEU A 17 -4.22 -26.84 22.99
N ILE A 18 -2.88 -26.88 22.98
CA ILE A 18 -2.02 -25.73 23.31
C ILE A 18 -1.54 -24.97 22.07
N THR A 19 -1.67 -25.54 20.87
CA THR A 19 -1.75 -24.73 19.63
C THR A 19 -3.14 -24.11 19.57
N GLY A 20 -3.42 -23.26 20.55
CA GLY A 20 -4.61 -22.47 20.58
C GLY A 20 -4.72 -21.73 19.27
N CYS A 21 -5.90 -21.82 18.66
CA CYS A 21 -6.55 -20.64 18.15
C CYS A 21 -6.58 -19.60 19.30
N MET A 22 -5.43 -18.97 19.56
CA MET A 22 -5.45 -17.53 19.70
C MET A 22 -5.88 -17.04 18.34
N ASP A 23 -7.19 -17.00 18.12
CA ASP A 23 -7.77 -15.83 17.52
C ASP A 23 -7.42 -14.67 18.46
N SER A 24 -6.15 -14.28 18.47
CA SER A 24 -5.82 -12.92 18.78
C SER A 24 -6.42 -12.17 17.61
N VAL A 25 -7.71 -11.88 17.72
CA VAL A 25 -8.28 -10.62 17.26
C VAL A 25 -7.55 -9.55 18.09
N PHE A 26 -6.26 -9.42 17.81
CA PHE A 26 -5.48 -8.25 18.10
C PHE A 26 -6.09 -7.26 17.11
N THR A 27 -7.19 -6.63 17.49
CA THR A 27 -7.52 -5.31 16.96
C THR A 27 -6.41 -4.40 17.49
N GLN A 28 -5.22 -4.54 16.90
CA GLN A 28 -4.14 -3.60 17.09
C GLN A 28 -4.70 -2.31 16.54
N LYS A 29 -5.11 -1.40 17.44
CA LYS A 29 -5.41 -0.04 17.04
C LYS A 29 -4.13 0.44 16.35
N ILE A 30 -4.24 0.70 15.06
CA ILE A 30 -3.13 1.19 14.26
C ILE A 30 -2.65 2.49 14.93
N ASN A 31 -1.42 2.48 15.46
CA ASN A 31 -0.86 3.62 16.17
C ASN A 31 -0.35 4.65 15.15
N THR A 32 -1.08 5.75 14.99
CA THR A 32 -0.75 6.82 14.03
C THR A 32 0.64 7.39 14.24
N ASP A 33 1.05 7.65 15.48
CA ASP A 33 2.36 8.26 15.77
C ASP A 33 3.50 7.32 15.38
N ASN A 34 3.32 6.02 15.63
CA ASN A 34 4.25 5.01 15.18
C ASN A 34 4.38 4.99 13.65
N ILE A 35 3.25 4.97 12.92
CA ILE A 35 3.28 5.02 11.45
C ILE A 35 3.99 6.26 10.94
N LYS A 36 3.67 7.44 11.47
CA LYS A 36 4.33 8.68 11.04
C LYS A 36 5.83 8.62 11.25
N SER A 37 6.29 8.10 12.39
CA SER A 37 7.71 7.90 12.65
C SER A 37 8.34 6.93 11.65
N THR A 38 7.73 5.76 11.43
CA THR A 38 8.25 4.75 10.50
C THR A 38 8.26 5.24 9.05
N VAL A 39 7.24 5.97 8.60
CA VAL A 39 7.19 6.57 7.26
C VAL A 39 8.28 7.62 7.09
N ASN A 40 8.54 8.44 8.12
CA ASN A 40 9.64 9.41 8.09
C ASN A 40 11.01 8.74 8.03
N GLU A 41 11.22 7.65 8.77
CA GLU A 41 12.44 6.85 8.71
C GLU A 41 12.61 6.19 7.34
N PHE A 42 11.54 5.61 6.79
CA PHE A 42 11.51 5.09 5.43
C PHE A 42 11.94 6.17 4.44
N TYR A 43 11.35 7.36 4.51
CA TYR A 43 11.65 8.45 3.57
C TYR A 43 13.11 8.87 3.63
N LYS A 44 13.68 9.02 4.84
CA LYS A 44 15.10 9.36 5.01
C LYS A 44 16.03 8.32 4.39
N LYS A 45 15.77 7.03 4.65
CA LYS A 45 16.53 5.93 4.06
C LYS A 45 16.38 5.92 2.55
N PHE A 46 15.15 5.88 2.04
CA PHE A 46 14.84 5.86 0.61
C PHE A 46 15.52 7.02 -0.14
N SER A 47 15.48 8.23 0.42
CA SER A 47 16.13 9.40 -0.19
C SER A 47 17.64 9.24 -0.29
N THR A 48 18.27 8.65 0.73
CA THR A 48 19.71 8.39 0.76
C THR A 48 20.08 7.32 -0.26
N ASP A 49 19.37 6.20 -0.26
CA ASP A 49 19.58 5.09 -1.20
C ASP A 49 19.40 5.57 -2.65
N TYR A 50 18.38 6.40 -2.91
CA TYR A 50 18.14 6.97 -4.24
C TYR A 50 19.29 7.87 -4.71
N LEU A 51 19.81 8.74 -3.82
CA LEU A 51 20.96 9.60 -4.12
C LEU A 51 22.26 8.81 -4.34
N ASN A 52 22.37 7.65 -3.69
CA ASN A 52 23.50 6.74 -3.85
C ASN A 52 23.36 5.78 -5.05
N GLU A 53 22.32 5.96 -5.89
CA GLU A 53 22.02 5.09 -7.03
C GLU A 53 21.74 3.62 -6.64
N GLU A 54 21.29 3.39 -5.40
CA GLU A 54 20.91 2.07 -4.87
C GLU A 54 19.44 1.73 -5.15
N ILE A 55 18.73 2.60 -5.87
CA ILE A 55 17.33 2.43 -6.28
C ILE A 55 17.26 2.43 -7.81
N THR A 56 16.79 1.31 -8.37
CA THR A 56 16.44 1.21 -9.79
C THR A 56 15.01 1.70 -10.02
N VAL A 57 14.82 2.55 -11.02
CA VAL A 57 13.50 3.08 -11.39
C VAL A 57 13.01 2.44 -12.68
N VAL A 58 11.80 1.89 -12.66
CA VAL A 58 11.15 1.29 -13.82
C VAL A 58 9.80 1.95 -14.04
N ASN A 59 9.54 2.44 -15.25
CA ASN A 59 8.22 2.98 -15.63
C ASN A 59 7.53 2.02 -16.62
N LYS A 60 6.23 1.77 -16.42
CA LYS A 60 5.38 0.99 -17.30
C LYS A 60 3.97 1.59 -17.39
N ASP A 61 3.40 1.57 -18.59
CA ASP A 61 2.00 1.90 -18.81
C ASP A 61 1.07 0.84 -18.19
N ILE A 62 -0.11 1.28 -17.76
CA ILE A 62 -1.17 0.40 -17.28
C ILE A 62 -1.91 -0.20 -18.48
N ILE A 63 -2.12 -1.52 -18.46
CA ILE A 63 -2.83 -2.20 -19.55
C ILE A 63 -4.33 -1.88 -19.49
N GLY A 64 -4.86 -1.37 -20.60
CA GLY A 64 -6.30 -1.14 -20.76
C GLY A 64 -6.83 0.10 -20.03
N ARG A 65 -5.96 0.97 -19.52
CA ARG A 65 -6.31 2.23 -18.87
C ARG A 65 -5.23 3.27 -19.14
N ASP A 66 -5.63 4.52 -19.29
CA ASP A 66 -4.69 5.63 -19.36
C ASP A 66 -4.06 5.90 -17.99
N GLY A 67 -2.77 5.61 -17.88
CA GLY A 67 -2.03 5.69 -16.64
C GLY A 67 -0.72 4.93 -16.69
N GLU A 68 0.11 5.16 -15.69
CA GLU A 68 1.46 4.62 -15.58
C GLU A 68 1.78 4.19 -14.14
N VAL A 69 2.71 3.26 -14.01
CA VAL A 69 3.28 2.83 -12.75
C VAL A 69 4.79 3.02 -12.79
N VAL A 70 5.29 3.83 -11.87
CA VAL A 70 6.72 3.99 -11.61
C VAL A 70 7.08 3.14 -10.39
N LYS A 71 7.92 2.13 -10.56
CA LYS A 71 8.46 1.29 -9.50
C LYS A 71 9.86 1.74 -9.10
N TYR A 72 10.12 1.67 -7.80
CA TYR A 72 11.41 1.93 -7.20
C TYR A 72 11.88 0.66 -6.49
N ILE A 73 12.90 0.01 -7.07
CA ILE A 73 13.39 -1.31 -6.71
C ILE A 73 14.75 -1.15 -6.03
N ASP A 74 14.92 -1.74 -4.85
CA ASP A 74 16.19 -1.68 -4.12
C ASP A 74 17.24 -2.66 -4.67
N THR A 75 18.45 -2.60 -4.14
CA THR A 75 19.57 -3.49 -4.48
C THR A 75 19.30 -4.98 -4.21
N ASN A 76 18.27 -5.32 -3.43
CA ASN A 76 17.82 -6.69 -3.17
C ASN A 76 16.70 -7.14 -4.13
N ASN A 77 16.42 -6.37 -5.20
CA ASN A 77 15.29 -6.58 -6.11
C ASN A 77 13.92 -6.51 -5.42
N LYS A 78 13.81 -5.85 -4.26
CA LYS A 78 12.53 -5.62 -3.59
C LYS A 78 11.95 -4.28 -4.02
N VAL A 79 10.67 -4.27 -4.38
CA VAL A 79 9.94 -3.03 -4.63
C VAL A 79 9.75 -2.29 -3.32
N SER A 80 10.42 -1.14 -3.17
CA SER A 80 10.36 -0.29 -1.98
C SER A 80 9.22 0.74 -2.07
N ARG A 81 8.96 1.27 -3.26
CA ARG A 81 7.88 2.22 -3.53
C ARG A 81 7.30 2.01 -4.93
N CYS A 82 6.01 2.28 -5.09
CA CYS A 82 5.39 2.49 -6.39
C CYS A 82 4.69 3.85 -6.42
N THR A 83 4.71 4.52 -7.56
CA THR A 83 3.82 5.64 -7.88
C THR A 83 2.88 5.17 -8.97
N VAL A 84 1.58 5.26 -8.75
CA VAL A 84 0.54 4.92 -9.72
C VAL A 84 -0.14 6.21 -10.13
N ILE A 85 -0.09 6.54 -11.41
CA ILE A 85 -0.77 7.70 -11.98
C ILE A 85 -1.88 7.20 -12.89
N ILE A 86 -3.07 7.75 -12.71
CA ILE A 86 -4.24 7.46 -13.54
C ILE A 86 -4.80 8.78 -14.05
N TYR A 87 -5.03 8.81 -15.36
CA TYR A 87 -5.65 9.94 -16.03
C TYR A 87 -7.12 9.62 -16.32
N GLY A 88 -7.99 10.54 -15.91
CA GLY A 88 -9.38 10.63 -16.35
C GLY A 88 -9.54 11.75 -17.39
N GLU A 89 -10.78 12.04 -17.77
CA GLU A 89 -11.03 13.15 -18.70
C GLU A 89 -10.64 14.48 -18.06
N ASP A 90 -11.17 14.79 -16.88
CA ASP A 90 -11.01 16.04 -16.14
C ASP A 90 -10.34 15.84 -14.77
N GLU A 91 -9.82 14.65 -14.49
CA GLU A 91 -9.16 14.31 -13.23
C GLU A 91 -7.84 13.57 -13.42
N LYS A 92 -6.90 13.77 -12.50
CA LYS A 92 -5.67 12.98 -12.38
C LYS A 92 -5.55 12.48 -10.95
N SER A 93 -5.35 11.18 -10.79
CA SER A 93 -5.07 10.56 -9.49
C SER A 93 -3.62 10.10 -9.45
N THR A 94 -2.86 10.59 -8.48
CA THR A 94 -1.51 10.11 -8.16
C THR A 94 -1.55 9.39 -6.83
N SER A 95 -1.20 8.11 -6.80
CA SER A 95 -1.18 7.29 -5.60
C SER A 95 0.23 6.74 -5.35
N ASP A 96 0.85 7.14 -4.24
CA ASP A 96 2.15 6.62 -3.84
C ASP A 96 1.98 5.50 -2.82
N TYR A 97 2.59 4.35 -3.10
CA TYR A 97 2.58 3.15 -2.27
C TYR A 97 3.97 2.93 -1.68
N TYR A 98 4.06 2.93 -0.35
CA TYR A 98 5.29 2.73 0.39
C TYR A 98 5.25 1.34 1.05
N PHE A 99 6.12 0.43 0.60
CA PHE A 99 6.14 -0.96 1.05
C PHE A 99 7.00 -1.11 2.31
N ILE A 100 6.38 -0.84 3.46
CA ILE A 100 7.01 -0.92 4.78
C ILE A 100 6.81 -2.33 5.34
N GLU A 101 7.72 -2.79 6.21
CA GLU A 101 7.54 -4.10 6.85
C GLU A 101 6.23 -4.15 7.64
N GLY A 102 5.38 -5.12 7.29
CA GLY A 102 4.08 -5.36 7.94
C GLY A 102 2.89 -4.60 7.35
N TYR A 103 3.07 -3.54 6.57
CA TYR A 103 1.95 -2.77 6.00
C TYR A 103 2.35 -1.95 4.76
N ILE A 104 1.35 -1.51 4.00
CA ILE A 104 1.55 -0.57 2.90
C ILE A 104 0.96 0.78 3.33
N TYR A 105 1.80 1.81 3.39
CA TYR A 105 1.31 3.18 3.55
C TYR A 105 1.03 3.76 2.16
N VAL A 106 -0.07 4.48 2.02
CA VAL A 106 -0.55 5.00 0.74
C VAL A 106 -0.92 6.46 0.90
N THR A 107 -0.42 7.32 0.01
CA THR A 107 -0.91 8.69 -0.16
C THR A 107 -1.63 8.79 -1.50
N ILE A 108 -2.72 9.57 -1.55
CA ILE A 108 -3.55 9.73 -2.75
C ILE A 108 -3.78 11.22 -2.94
N LEU A 109 -3.22 11.76 -4.01
CA LEU A 109 -3.50 13.11 -4.49
C LEU A 109 -4.43 13.02 -5.70
N LYS A 110 -5.61 13.64 -5.61
CA LYS A 110 -6.49 13.83 -6.76
C LYS A 110 -6.52 15.29 -7.15
N GLU A 111 -6.32 15.55 -8.43
CA GLU A 111 -6.38 16.86 -9.05
C GLU A 111 -7.58 16.89 -9.98
N TYR A 112 -8.41 17.93 -9.85
CA TYR A 112 -9.58 18.15 -10.67
C TYR A 112 -9.35 19.40 -11.52
N TYR A 113 -9.53 19.28 -12.82
CA TYR A 113 -9.16 20.32 -13.78
C TYR A 113 -10.38 21.08 -14.31
N THR A 114 -10.12 22.29 -14.78
CA THR A 114 -11.14 23.20 -15.33
C THR A 114 -11.81 22.70 -16.62
N TYR A 115 -11.17 21.79 -17.33
CA TYR A 115 -11.64 21.14 -18.56
C TYR A 115 -10.77 19.89 -18.82
N PRO A 116 -11.14 19.03 -19.79
CA PRO A 116 -10.42 17.78 -19.98
C PRO A 116 -8.93 17.96 -20.25
N ILE A 117 -8.10 17.13 -19.63
CA ILE A 117 -6.62 17.22 -19.60
C ILE A 117 -6.04 17.21 -21.01
N TYR A 118 -6.72 16.55 -21.96
CA TYR A 118 -6.28 16.39 -23.35
C TYR A 118 -6.86 17.42 -24.33
N TYR A 119 -7.66 18.39 -23.87
CA TYR A 119 -8.50 19.19 -24.76
C TYR A 119 -7.74 20.24 -25.58
N SER A 120 -6.67 20.85 -25.06
CA SER A 120 -5.94 21.90 -25.80
C SER A 120 -4.55 22.17 -25.26
N TYR A 121 -3.54 22.04 -26.12
CA TYR A 121 -2.15 22.45 -25.83
C TYR A 121 -1.97 23.98 -25.75
N ASN A 122 -2.96 24.76 -26.20
CA ASN A 122 -2.89 26.21 -26.29
C ASN A 122 -3.60 26.94 -25.13
N ARG A 123 -4.15 26.19 -24.17
CA ARG A 123 -4.71 26.73 -22.95
C ARG A 123 -4.04 26.03 -21.77
N PRO A 124 -3.60 26.78 -20.72
CA PRO A 124 -3.14 26.14 -19.50
C PRO A 124 -4.31 25.37 -18.88
N VAL A 125 -4.07 24.11 -18.52
CA VAL A 125 -5.05 23.29 -17.81
C VAL A 125 -4.93 23.66 -16.33
N ASP A 126 -5.83 24.53 -15.86
CA ASP A 126 -5.83 24.96 -14.47
C ASP A 126 -6.44 23.90 -13.57
N ILE A 127 -5.78 23.64 -12.43
CA ILE A 127 -6.30 22.78 -11.37
C ILE A 127 -7.33 23.59 -10.58
N MET A 128 -8.60 23.17 -10.65
CA MET A 128 -9.69 23.79 -9.90
C MET A 128 -9.53 23.55 -8.40
N TYR A 129 -9.31 22.29 -8.01
CA TYR A 129 -9.09 21.91 -6.62
C TYR A 129 -8.36 20.59 -6.53
N ARG A 130 -7.84 20.29 -5.33
CA ARG A 130 -7.15 19.05 -5.02
C ARG A 130 -7.75 18.42 -3.78
N THR A 131 -7.72 17.09 -3.72
CA THR A 131 -7.97 16.34 -2.49
C THR A 131 -6.76 15.50 -2.16
N PHE A 132 -6.44 15.39 -0.88
CA PHE A 132 -5.33 14.58 -0.39
C PHE A 132 -5.84 13.63 0.69
N ASP A 133 -5.58 12.34 0.51
CA ASP A 133 -5.94 11.29 1.43
C ASP A 133 -4.71 10.45 1.79
N GLU A 134 -4.67 9.98 3.04
CA GLU A 134 -3.68 9.02 3.51
C GLU A 134 -4.38 7.75 3.96
N ALA A 135 -3.79 6.60 3.67
CA ALA A 135 -4.31 5.30 4.06
C ALA A 135 -3.20 4.32 4.43
N VAL A 136 -3.57 3.31 5.20
CA VAL A 136 -2.75 2.15 5.51
C VAL A 136 -3.50 0.89 5.10
N ILE A 137 -2.78 0.01 4.41
CA ILE A 137 -3.24 -1.33 4.09
C ILE A 137 -2.48 -2.28 5.01
N TYR A 138 -3.21 -2.92 5.91
CA TYR A 138 -2.66 -3.83 6.92
C TYR A 138 -3.55 -5.06 6.99
N ASP A 139 -2.95 -6.25 6.84
CA ASP A 139 -3.69 -7.53 6.90
C ASP A 139 -4.93 -7.54 5.97
N GLY A 140 -4.74 -7.09 4.73
CA GLY A 140 -5.81 -7.00 3.72
C GLY A 140 -6.92 -5.99 4.03
N LYS A 141 -6.84 -5.24 5.14
CA LYS A 141 -7.80 -4.23 5.55
C LYS A 141 -7.25 -2.83 5.26
N ILE A 142 -8.15 -1.94 4.88
CA ILE A 142 -7.83 -0.55 4.55
C ILE A 142 -8.26 0.35 5.69
N TYR A 143 -7.38 1.25 6.08
CA TYR A 143 -7.63 2.26 7.11
C TYR A 143 -7.29 3.63 6.54
N LYS A 144 -8.26 4.55 6.51
CA LYS A 144 -8.06 5.93 6.06
C LYS A 144 -7.73 6.81 7.26
N LEU A 145 -6.77 7.72 7.11
CA LEU A 145 -6.49 8.73 8.12
C LEU A 145 -7.62 9.76 8.13
N VAL A 146 -8.30 9.91 9.26
CA VAL A 146 -9.37 10.89 9.48
C VAL A 146 -9.12 11.55 10.83
N ASN A 147 -8.98 12.88 10.85
CA ASN A 147 -8.76 13.66 12.07
C ASN A 147 -7.61 13.13 12.95
N GLY A 148 -6.54 12.63 12.33
CA GLY A 148 -5.36 12.11 13.05
C GLY A 148 -5.44 10.64 13.47
N GLU A 149 -6.55 9.94 13.21
CA GLU A 149 -6.70 8.51 13.51
C GLU A 149 -6.96 7.68 12.24
N PHE A 150 -6.36 6.49 12.18
CA PHE A 150 -6.62 5.53 11.10
C PHE A 150 -7.91 4.76 11.36
N ILE A 151 -8.94 5.04 10.58
CA ILE A 151 -10.28 4.44 10.69
C ILE A 151 -10.45 3.42 9.56
N LYS A 152 -10.89 2.20 9.91
CA LYS A 152 -11.16 1.15 8.92
C LYS A 152 -12.23 1.63 7.92
N LYS A 153 -11.98 1.43 6.62
CA LYS A 153 -12.84 1.81 5.51
C LYS A 153 -12.97 0.67 4.50
N ASN A 154 -14.03 0.72 3.69
CA ASN A 154 -14.09 -0.10 2.48
C ASN A 154 -13.20 0.50 1.40
N ILE A 155 -12.80 -0.30 0.42
CA ILE A 155 -11.94 0.15 -0.69
C ILE A 155 -12.56 1.34 -1.45
N ASP A 156 -13.88 1.27 -1.70
CA ASP A 156 -14.63 2.29 -2.44
C ASP A 156 -14.65 3.64 -1.73
N ASP A 157 -14.56 3.65 -0.40
CA ASP A 157 -14.55 4.88 0.40
C ASP A 157 -13.22 5.62 0.33
N VAL A 158 -12.12 4.90 0.05
CA VAL A 158 -10.77 5.47 -0.08
C VAL A 158 -10.47 5.83 -1.54
N LYS A 159 -11.18 5.20 -2.48
CA LYS A 159 -11.02 5.41 -3.93
C LYS A 159 -9.56 5.23 -4.40
N MET A 160 -8.85 4.28 -3.78
CA MET A 160 -7.50 3.86 -4.21
C MET A 160 -7.61 2.92 -5.41
N PRO A 161 -6.65 2.95 -6.35
CA PRO A 161 -6.71 2.10 -7.53
C PRO A 161 -6.35 0.64 -7.25
N TYR A 162 -5.43 0.39 -6.32
CA TYR A 162 -4.92 -0.93 -5.98
C TYR A 162 -4.69 -1.09 -4.49
N THR A 163 -4.78 -2.31 -3.99
CA THR A 163 -4.63 -2.67 -2.57
C THR A 163 -3.38 -3.49 -2.27
N SER A 164 -2.62 -3.89 -3.29
CA SER A 164 -1.42 -4.70 -3.10
C SER A 164 -0.42 -4.51 -4.25
N LEU A 165 0.84 -4.88 -4.00
CA LEU A 165 1.84 -4.96 -5.06
C LEU A 165 1.44 -5.97 -6.16
N HIS A 166 0.77 -7.06 -5.79
CA HIS A 166 0.32 -8.06 -6.75
C HIS A 166 -0.69 -7.48 -7.76
N GLU A 167 -1.65 -6.69 -7.29
CA GLU A 167 -2.61 -6.01 -8.17
C GLU A 167 -1.92 -4.98 -9.08
N ILE A 168 -0.95 -4.24 -8.56
CA ILE A 168 -0.14 -3.29 -9.34
C ILE A 168 0.66 -4.02 -10.43
N ASN A 169 1.30 -5.14 -10.11
CA ASN A 169 2.05 -5.95 -11.08
C ASN A 169 1.14 -6.47 -12.18
N LYS A 170 -0.03 -7.02 -11.80
CA LYS A 170 -1.02 -7.50 -12.77
C LYS A 170 -1.48 -6.39 -13.72
N ALA A 171 -1.64 -5.16 -13.22
CA ALA A 171 -2.07 -4.01 -14.01
C ALA A 171 -1.06 -3.60 -15.10
N ILE A 172 0.22 -3.95 -14.94
CA ILE A 172 1.30 -3.67 -15.91
C ILE A 172 1.82 -4.95 -16.60
N GLY A 173 1.10 -6.06 -16.47
CA GLY A 173 1.41 -7.33 -17.14
C GLY A 173 2.56 -8.13 -16.51
N GLU A 174 2.78 -8.01 -15.20
CA GLU A 174 3.77 -8.76 -14.41
C GLU A 174 3.14 -9.72 -13.39
#